data_AF-A0A442WFR3-F1
#
_entry.id   AF-A0A442WFR3-F1
#
_cell.length_a   1.000
_cell.length_b   1.000
_cell.length_c   1.000
_cell.angle_alpha   90.00
_cell.angle_beta   90.00
_cell.angle_gamma   90.00
#
_symmetry.space_group_name_H-M   'P 1'
#
loop_
_entity.id
_entity.type
_entity.pdbx_description
1 polymer ?
#
loop_
_entity_poly.entity_id
_entity_poly.type
_entity_poly.pdbx_seq_one_letter_code
_entity_poly.pdbx_strand_id
1 'polypeptide(L)' 'MSAIRHIRTNVFKVNQTGFASLAGVTQATVSRWEAGGSPSLDEMQAIRKAAAERGIEWNDAWFFEVPSETAA' A
#
# COMPACT_ATOMS: atom_id res chain seq x y z
N MET A 1 -10.70 -1.35 7.93
CA MET A 1 -9.37 -0.90 7.45
C MET A 1 -9.25 -1.34 6.00
N SER A 2 -8.83 -0.48 5.07
CA SER A 2 -8.64 -0.88 3.65
C SER A 2 -7.28 -1.54 3.44
N ALA A 3 -7.18 -2.37 2.40
CA ALA A 3 -5.95 -3.01 1.92
C ALA A 3 -4.76 -2.02 1.85
N ILE A 4 -4.96 -0.91 1.14
CA ILE A 4 -3.95 0.14 0.99
C ILE A 4 -3.56 0.77 2.33
N ARG A 5 -4.51 1.01 3.23
CA ARG A 5 -4.20 1.54 4.56
C ARG A 5 -3.33 0.56 5.35
N HIS A 6 -3.59 -0.74 5.25
CA HIS A 6 -2.77 -1.78 5.87
C HIS A 6 -1.35 -1.78 5.30
N ILE A 7 -1.20 -1.78 3.98
CA ILE A 7 0.11 -1.69 3.30
C ILE A 7 0.86 -0.44 3.80
N ARG A 8 0.20 0.71 3.86
CA ARG A 8 0.85 1.94 4.29
C ARG A 8 1.31 1.88 5.76
N THR A 9 0.44 1.48 6.68
CA THR A 9 0.72 1.62 8.12
C THR A 9 1.51 0.45 8.69
N ASN A 10 1.31 -0.77 8.19
CA ASN A 10 1.91 -1.98 8.75
C ASN A 10 3.13 -2.44 7.96
N VAL A 11 3.06 -2.36 6.61
CA VAL A 11 4.15 -2.79 5.73
C VAL A 11 5.19 -1.68 5.57
N PHE A 12 4.78 -0.51 5.07
CA PHE A 12 5.71 0.60 4.83
C PHE A 12 5.94 1.49 6.06
N LYS A 13 5.03 1.48 7.03
CA LYS A 13 5.07 2.27 8.27
C LYS A 13 5.28 3.78 8.03
N VAL A 14 4.59 4.34 7.04
CA VAL A 14 4.67 5.77 6.67
C VAL A 14 3.31 6.48 6.74
N ASN A 15 3.33 7.81 6.76
CA ASN A 15 2.12 8.62 6.57
C ASN A 15 1.67 8.61 5.09
N GLN A 16 0.49 9.16 4.78
CA GLN A 16 -0.06 9.12 3.41
C GLN A 16 0.83 9.86 2.41
N THR A 17 1.45 10.99 2.80
CA THR A 17 2.39 11.73 1.94
C THR A 17 3.63 10.92 1.63
N GLY A 18 4.24 10.28 2.62
CA GLY A 18 5.40 9.42 2.43
C GLY A 18 5.09 8.21 1.57
N PHE A 19 3.89 7.63 1.70
CA PHE A 19 3.43 6.55 0.83
C PHE A 19 3.21 7.03 -0.61
N ALA A 20 2.64 8.22 -0.77
CA ALA A 20 2.42 8.83 -2.07
C ALA A 20 3.74 9.06 -2.82
N SER A 21 4.77 9.55 -2.12
CA SER A 21 6.11 9.72 -2.69
C SER A 21 6.72 8.39 -3.19
N LEU A 22 6.41 7.27 -2.54
CA LEU A 22 6.91 5.95 -2.95
C LEU A 22 6.19 5.42 -4.19
N ALA A 23 4.88 5.62 -4.24
CA ALA A 23 4.06 5.20 -5.36
C ALA A 23 4.10 6.18 -6.55
N GLY A 24 4.79 7.32 -6.42
CA GLY A 24 4.87 8.34 -7.47
C GLY A 24 3.57 9.11 -7.69
N VAL A 25 2.71 9.21 -6.66
CA VAL A 25 1.38 9.84 -6.73
C VAL A 25 1.24 10.96 -5.71
N THR A 26 0.05 11.56 -5.63
CA THR A 26 -0.29 12.58 -4.61
C THR A 26 -0.87 11.95 -3.34
N GLN A 27 -0.78 12.65 -2.21
CA GLN A 27 -1.43 12.23 -0.96
C GLN A 27 -2.96 12.10 -1.13
N ALA A 28 -3.58 12.94 -1.95
CA ALA A 28 -5.01 12.87 -2.25
C ALA A 28 -5.38 11.57 -2.99
N THR A 29 -4.50 11.08 -3.88
CA THR A 29 -4.64 9.78 -4.55
C THR A 29 -4.65 8.65 -3.53
N VAL A 30 -3.70 8.64 -2.58
CA VAL A 30 -3.64 7.66 -1.50
C VAL A 30 -4.89 7.71 -0.62
N SER A 31 -5.35 8.91 -0.26
CA SER A 31 -6.59 9.10 0.49
C SER A 31 -7.81 8.48 -0.23
N ARG A 32 -7.92 8.68 -1.55
CA ARG A 32 -8.98 8.08 -2.36
C ARG A 32 -8.90 6.55 -2.36
N TRP A 33 -7.70 5.98 -2.48
CA TRP A 33 -7.55 4.52 -2.38
C TRP A 33 -7.98 4.00 -1.01
N GLU A 34 -7.58 4.69 0.06
CA GLU A 34 -7.94 4.27 1.42
C GLU A 34 -9.45 4.36 1.69
N ALA A 35 -10.17 5.23 0.97
CA ALA A 35 -11.62 5.39 1.01
C ALA A 35 -12.40 4.40 0.12
N GLY A 36 -11.73 3.47 -0.58
CA GLY A 36 -12.36 2.44 -1.40
C GLY A 36 -12.03 2.51 -2.89
N GLY A 37 -11.19 3.46 -3.32
CA GLY A 37 -10.60 3.42 -4.66
C GLY A 37 -9.53 2.32 -4.78
N SER A 38 -9.18 1.96 -6.01
CA SER A 38 -8.11 1.02 -6.29
C SER A 38 -6.98 1.72 -7.07
N PRO A 39 -5.71 1.42 -6.78
CA PRO A 39 -4.61 1.84 -7.63
C PRO A 39 -4.71 1.17 -9.02
N SER A 40 -4.15 1.82 -10.03
CA SER A 40 -3.92 1.25 -11.35
C SER A 40 -2.80 0.19 -11.32
N LEU A 41 -2.62 -0.54 -12.41
CA LEU A 41 -1.53 -1.52 -12.53
C LEU A 41 -0.15 -0.86 -12.39
N ASP A 42 0.05 0.32 -12.97
CA ASP A 42 1.32 1.05 -12.89
C ASP A 42 1.60 1.52 -11.45
N GLU A 43 0.56 1.95 -10.75
CA GLU A 43 0.65 2.36 -9.34
C GLU A 43 0.93 1.15 -8.42
N MET A 44 0.32 -0.01 -8.69
CA MET A 44 0.65 -1.26 -8.00
C MET A 44 2.11 -1.67 -8.25
N GLN A 45 2.61 -1.54 -9.49
CA GLN A 45 4.01 -1.81 -9.81
C GLN A 45 4.97 -0.86 -9.07
N ALA A 46 4.63 0.42 -8.97
CA ALA A 46 5.43 1.40 -8.21
C ALA A 46 5.52 1.02 -6.72
N ILE A 47 4.40 0.59 -6.12
CA ILE A 47 4.38 0.11 -4.73
C ILE A 47 5.25 -1.15 -4.55
N ARG A 48 5.14 -2.13 -5.45
CA ARG A 48 5.98 -3.35 -5.43
C ARG A 48 7.46 -3.01 -5.52
N LYS A 49 7.82 -2.12 -6.44
CA LYS A 49 9.20 -1.64 -6.62
C LYS A 49 9.71 -0.98 -5.34
N ALA A 50 8.92 -0.10 -4.72
CA ALA A 50 9.29 0.56 -3.47
C ALA A 50 9.48 -0.44 -2.31
N ALA A 51 8.71 -1.53 -2.27
CA ALA A 51 8.92 -2.61 -1.30
C ALA A 51 10.25 -3.32 -1.54
N ALA A 52 10.54 -3.69 -2.79
CA ALA A 52 11.79 -4.36 -3.17
C ALA A 52 13.03 -3.49 -2.89
N GLU A 53 12.99 -2.20 -3.22
CA GLU A 53 14.07 -1.23 -2.94
C GLU A 53 14.37 -1.07 -1.44
N ARG A 54 13.38 -1.37 -0.60
CA ARG A 54 13.49 -1.31 0.86
C ARG A 54 13.77 -2.66 1.51
N GLY A 55 13.91 -3.73 0.72
CA GLY A 55 14.10 -5.09 1.24
C GLY A 55 12.90 -5.63 2.01
N ILE A 56 11.68 -5.14 1.71
CA ILE A 56 10.45 -5.63 2.31
C ILE A 56 10.01 -6.89 1.57
N GLU A 57 9.75 -7.97 2.31
CA GLU A 57 9.12 -9.16 1.76
C GLU A 57 7.68 -8.83 1.34
N TRP A 58 7.43 -8.86 0.03
CA TRP A 58 6.17 -8.43 -0.55
C TRP A 58 5.18 -9.59 -0.69
N ASN A 59 3.91 -9.35 -0.34
CA ASN A 59 2.81 -10.25 -0.63
C ASN A 59 1.72 -9.53 -1.42
N ASP A 60 1.47 -9.97 -2.67
CA ASP A 60 0.45 -9.38 -3.55
C ASP A 60 -0.98 -9.52 -3.05
N ALA A 61 -1.25 -10.49 -2.17
CA ALA A 61 -2.55 -10.63 -1.53
C ALA A 61 -2.95 -9.35 -0.77
N TRP A 62 -1.98 -8.57 -0.26
CA TRP A 62 -2.25 -7.33 0.47
C TRP A 62 -3.00 -6.27 -0.33
N PHE A 63 -3.00 -6.32 -1.67
CA PHE A 63 -3.81 -5.41 -2.49
C PHE A 63 -5.31 -5.74 -2.45
N PHE A 64 -5.65 -7.00 -2.20
CA PHE A 64 -7.02 -7.53 -2.31
C PHE A 64 -7.63 -7.86 -0.95
N GLU A 65 -6.79 -8.28 -0.01
CA GLU A 65 -7.18 -8.67 1.33
C GLU A 65 -6.29 -8.00 2.38
N VAL A 66 -6.91 -7.54 3.46
CA VAL A 66 -6.18 -7.21 4.67
C VAL A 66 -5.98 -8.51 5.42
N PRO A 67 -4.75 -8.94 5.74
CA PRO A 67 -4.52 -10.11 6.58
C PRO A 67 -5.37 -9.96 7.85
N SER A 68 -6.34 -10.85 8.01
CA SER A 68 -7.10 -10.92 9.24
C SER A 68 -6.13 -11.46 10.28
N GLU A 69 -5.95 -10.71 11.37
CA GLU A 69 -5.18 -11.13 12.53
C GLU A 69 -5.95 -12.25 13.26
N THR A 70 -6.17 -13.38 12.59
CA THR A 70 -6.88 -14.56 13.10
C THR A 70 -6.21 -15.81 12.55
N ALA A 71 -5.06 -16.11 13.13
CA ALA A 71 -4.55 -17.48 13.23
C ALA A 71 -3.60 -17.53 14.44
N ALA A 72 -4.19 -17.55 15.64
CA ALA A 72 -3.59 -18.08 16.86
C ALA A 72 -4.71 -18.46 17.84
#